data_AF-A0A3A8RSK1-F1
#
_entry.id   AF-A0A3A8RSK1-F1
#
_cell.length_a   1.000
_cell.length_b   1.000
_cell.length_c   1.000
_cell.angle_alpha   90.00
_cell.angle_beta   90.00
_cell.angle_gamma   90.00
#
_symmetry.space_group_name_H-M   'P 1'
#
loop_
_entity.id
_entity.type
_entity.pdbx_description
1 polymer ?
#
loop_
_entity_poly.entity_id
_entity_poly.type
_entity_poly.pdbx_seq_one_letter_code
_entity_poly.pdbx_strand_id
1 'polypeptide(L)'
;MVKRTRLSTLLALLLVSGLASAQETPAEPARAPAGSLTPPPLVGAPDEDVPPPPDVTQGDEIPTRTSVPSQALPSVKSAPPAAKDPVPRVAVEVLSGTAGGVVGATVLGSVGYLLGSATVGCDECLVMAVAGAAAGGIIGIPVGTYAGGRFMGGRGRVGATVAGSMVGWGATFLALTLVNSGGTEAPPALNAALFILPVVGASAGFELSNANALRQEAAMQAAPAPTVRLMPVATYSSKGPHLGLMGSF
;
A
#
# COMPACT_ATOMS: atom_id res chain seq x y z
N MET A 1 8.55 -36.70 -10.40
CA MET A 1 8.22 -36.87 -8.96
C MET A 1 8.96 -35.82 -8.13
N VAL A 2 8.43 -34.62 -7.89
CA VAL A 2 8.80 -33.74 -6.74
C VAL A 2 7.65 -32.72 -6.57
N LYS A 3 6.67 -32.96 -5.70
CA LYS A 3 5.66 -31.93 -5.33
C LYS A 3 4.89 -32.18 -4.03
N ARG A 4 5.26 -33.17 -3.21
CA ARG A 4 4.53 -33.51 -1.97
C ARG A 4 5.16 -32.98 -0.67
N THR A 5 6.39 -32.48 -0.70
CA THR A 5 7.13 -32.16 0.54
C THR A 5 6.81 -30.78 1.13
N ARG A 6 6.30 -29.82 0.35
CA ARG A 6 5.99 -28.46 0.86
C ARG A 6 4.61 -28.30 1.49
N LEU A 7 3.68 -29.22 1.21
CA LEU A 7 2.35 -29.19 1.80
C LEU A 7 2.36 -29.66 3.26
N SER A 8 3.29 -30.57 3.61
CA SER A 8 3.37 -31.19 4.94
C SER A 8 3.93 -30.25 6.01
N THR A 9 4.84 -29.34 5.65
CA THR A 9 5.43 -28.38 6.60
C THR A 9 4.46 -27.25 6.96
N LEU A 10 3.65 -26.79 6.01
CA LEU A 10 2.60 -25.81 6.28
C LEU A 10 1.46 -26.38 7.14
N LEU A 11 1.13 -27.67 6.96
CA LEU A 11 0.12 -28.34 7.78
C LEU A 11 0.62 -28.59 9.22
N ALA A 12 1.91 -28.87 9.39
CA ALA A 12 2.52 -29.06 10.71
C ALA A 12 2.58 -27.75 11.52
N LEU A 13 2.80 -26.60 10.88
CA LEU A 13 2.79 -25.30 11.53
C LEU A 13 1.39 -24.86 12.01
N LEU A 14 0.32 -25.30 11.33
CA LEU A 14 -1.06 -25.01 11.72
C LEU A 14 -1.55 -25.86 12.90
N LEU A 15 -0.99 -27.05 13.10
CA LEU A 15 -1.39 -27.96 14.19
C LEU A 15 -0.76 -27.59 15.55
N VAL A 16 0.38 -26.89 15.58
CA VAL A 16 1.06 -26.52 16.83
C VAL A 16 0.41 -25.31 17.52
N SER A 17 -0.29 -24.44 16.78
CA SER A 17 -0.98 -23.27 17.34
C SER A 17 -2.31 -23.60 18.02
N GLY A 18 -2.87 -24.79 17.82
CA GLY A 18 -4.20 -25.16 18.33
C GLY A 18 -4.25 -25.82 19.71
N LEU A 19 -3.10 -26.19 20.30
CA LEU A 19 -3.04 -26.99 21.54
C LEU A 19 -2.68 -26.19 22.80
N ALA A 20 -2.42 -24.89 22.69
CA ALA A 20 -1.93 -24.08 23.82
C ALA A 20 -3.02 -23.33 24.61
N SER A 21 -4.29 -23.42 24.22
CA SER A 21 -5.39 -22.65 24.85
C SER A 21 -6.46 -23.56 25.44
N ALA A 22 -6.05 -24.42 26.37
CA ALA A 22 -6.98 -25.19 27.20
C ALA A 22 -6.38 -25.38 28.60
N GLN A 23 -6.34 -24.31 29.39
CA GLN A 23 -6.29 -24.41 30.85
C GLN A 23 -7.26 -23.42 31.46
N GLU A 24 -8.43 -23.92 31.84
CA GLU A 24 -9.24 -23.38 32.92
C GLU A 24 -8.55 -23.63 34.26
N THR A 25 -8.52 -22.65 35.18
CA THR A 25 -8.98 -22.74 36.58
C THR A 25 -8.69 -21.43 37.37
N PRO A 26 -9.38 -21.17 38.51
CA PRO A 26 -9.86 -19.84 38.92
C PRO A 26 -9.32 -19.32 40.27
N ALA A 27 -9.85 -18.13 40.65
CA ALA A 27 -9.99 -17.51 42.00
C ALA A 27 -9.02 -16.35 42.38
N GLU A 28 -9.63 -15.16 42.51
CA GLU A 28 -9.24 -14.01 43.36
C GLU A 28 -9.22 -14.46 44.86
N PRO A 29 -8.47 -13.88 45.85
CA PRO A 29 -8.25 -12.45 46.09
C PRO A 29 -6.91 -11.97 46.73
N ALA A 30 -6.66 -10.65 46.69
CA ALA A 30 -6.37 -9.81 47.87
C ALA A 30 -5.90 -8.38 47.49
N ARG A 31 -6.66 -7.38 47.96
CA ARG A 31 -6.30 -5.94 48.00
C ARG A 31 -5.03 -5.70 48.82
N ALA A 32 -4.20 -4.77 48.36
CA ALA A 32 -3.21 -4.05 49.17
C ALA A 32 -3.39 -2.52 48.98
N PRO A 33 -3.05 -1.68 49.99
CA PRO A 33 -3.65 -0.36 50.17
C PRO A 33 -3.00 0.74 49.34
N ALA A 34 -3.78 1.80 49.11
CA ALA A 34 -3.43 3.00 48.37
C ALA A 34 -2.21 3.72 48.99
N GLY A 35 -1.10 3.74 48.25
CA GLY A 35 0.05 4.59 48.51
C GLY A 35 -0.17 5.97 47.90
N SER A 36 -0.43 6.95 48.77
CA SER A 36 -0.45 8.39 48.48
C SER A 36 0.83 8.84 47.78
N LEU A 37 0.73 9.26 46.51
CA LEU A 37 1.72 10.07 45.82
C LEU A 37 1.08 11.38 45.40
N THR A 38 1.24 12.40 46.23
CA THR A 38 0.98 13.80 45.88
C THR A 38 1.99 14.26 44.82
N PRO A 39 1.55 14.83 43.68
CA PRO A 39 2.47 15.44 42.72
C PRO A 39 2.96 16.82 43.23
N PRO A 40 4.24 17.18 43.01
CA PRO A 40 4.75 18.53 43.31
C PRO A 40 4.22 19.57 42.29
N PRO A 41 4.19 20.87 42.66
CA PRO A 41 3.51 21.91 41.89
C PRO A 41 4.24 22.26 40.60
N LEU A 42 3.46 22.55 39.55
CA LEU A 42 3.93 23.08 38.27
C LEU A 42 4.35 24.55 38.44
N VAL A 43 5.65 24.82 38.35
CA VAL A 43 6.19 26.17 38.20
C VAL A 43 5.85 26.64 36.78
N GLY A 44 5.11 27.73 36.66
CA GLY A 44 4.77 28.34 35.37
C GLY A 44 6.02 28.79 34.63
N ALA A 45 6.17 28.38 33.37
CA ALA A 45 7.14 28.96 32.47
C ALA A 45 6.66 30.37 32.05
N PRO A 46 7.54 31.39 32.01
CA PRO A 46 7.18 32.72 31.52
C PRO A 46 6.85 32.68 30.02
N ASP A 47 5.82 33.41 29.61
CA ASP A 47 5.56 33.75 28.21
C ASP A 47 6.76 34.54 27.66
N GLU A 48 7.47 33.97 26.69
CA GLU A 48 8.54 34.66 25.99
C GLU A 48 8.00 35.25 24.69
N ASP A 49 7.98 36.59 24.66
CA ASP A 49 7.60 37.47 23.56
C ASP A 49 8.25 37.07 22.22
N VAL A 50 7.41 36.79 21.23
CA VAL A 50 7.83 36.67 19.83
C VAL A 50 7.79 38.04 19.17
N PRO A 51 8.91 38.60 18.67
CA PRO A 51 8.88 39.85 17.92
C PRO A 51 8.28 39.64 16.52
N PRO A 52 7.53 40.61 15.97
CA PRO A 52 6.91 40.48 14.65
C PRO A 52 7.96 40.53 13.53
N PRO A 53 7.68 39.89 12.38
CA PRO A 53 8.60 39.86 11.24
C PRO A 53 8.73 41.24 10.56
N PRO A 54 9.88 41.57 9.95
CA PRO A 54 10.13 42.87 9.37
C PRO A 54 9.34 43.12 8.07
N ASP A 55 8.96 44.39 7.90
CA ASP A 55 8.29 44.96 6.73
C ASP A 55 9.05 44.71 5.42
N VAL A 56 8.30 44.25 4.40
CA VAL A 56 8.79 44.17 3.02
C VAL A 56 8.59 45.54 2.38
N THR A 57 9.64 46.35 2.33
CA THR A 57 9.68 47.55 1.51
C THR A 57 9.74 47.19 0.03
N GLN A 58 8.74 47.65 -0.71
CA GLN A 58 8.79 47.80 -2.16
C GLN A 58 9.99 48.67 -2.54
N GLY A 59 10.81 48.17 -3.46
CA GLY A 59 11.86 48.92 -4.11
C GLY A 59 12.00 48.44 -5.54
N ASP A 60 11.47 49.25 -6.46
CA ASP A 60 11.76 49.21 -7.89
C ASP A 60 13.28 49.23 -8.11
N GLU A 61 13.80 48.26 -8.87
CA GLU A 61 14.88 48.54 -9.82
C GLU A 61 14.98 47.41 -10.84
N ILE A 62 14.68 47.76 -12.09
CA ILE A 62 14.87 46.94 -13.28
C ILE A 62 16.34 47.06 -13.70
N PRO A 63 17.11 45.97 -13.80
CA PRO A 63 18.30 45.94 -14.63
C PRO A 63 17.98 45.21 -15.93
N THR A 64 17.95 45.99 -17.01
CA THR A 64 17.87 45.59 -18.40
C THR A 64 18.85 44.43 -18.70
N ARG A 65 18.37 43.18 -18.66
CA ARG A 65 19.11 42.03 -19.19
C ARG A 65 18.70 41.79 -20.62
N THR A 66 19.65 42.09 -21.49
CA THR A 66 19.88 41.62 -22.86
C THR A 66 18.88 40.55 -23.32
N SER A 67 17.99 40.94 -24.22
CA SER A 67 17.08 40.05 -24.92
C SER A 67 17.88 39.04 -25.76
N VAL A 68 18.00 37.81 -25.25
CA VAL A 68 18.49 36.68 -26.03
C VAL A 68 17.36 36.25 -26.98
N PRO A 69 17.58 36.15 -28.30
CA PRO A 69 16.54 35.71 -29.22
C PRO A 69 16.08 34.30 -28.85
N SER A 70 14.76 34.11 -28.75
CA SER A 70 14.07 32.91 -28.26
C SER A 70 14.28 31.64 -29.12
N GLN A 71 15.25 31.63 -30.04
CA GLN A 71 15.55 30.57 -30.98
C GLN A 71 16.77 29.70 -30.59
N ALA A 72 17.43 29.99 -29.47
CA ALA A 72 18.59 29.23 -28.96
C ALA A 72 18.34 28.44 -27.67
N LEU A 73 17.09 28.36 -27.20
CA LEU A 73 16.72 27.45 -26.11
C LEU A 73 16.31 26.10 -26.72
N PRO A 74 16.90 24.98 -26.27
CA PRO A 74 16.37 23.66 -26.59
C PRO A 74 14.89 23.65 -26.22
N SER A 75 14.06 23.45 -27.24
CA SER A 75 12.62 23.28 -27.17
C SER A 75 12.19 22.62 -25.86
N VAL A 76 11.60 23.42 -24.95
CA VAL A 76 10.89 22.97 -23.75
C VAL A 76 9.57 22.32 -24.18
N LYS A 77 9.62 21.35 -25.10
CA LYS A 77 8.45 20.62 -25.63
C LYS A 77 8.33 19.21 -25.09
N SER A 78 9.06 18.89 -24.03
CA SER A 78 8.88 17.65 -23.29
C SER A 78 9.27 17.85 -21.83
N ALA A 79 8.75 18.91 -21.20
CA ALA A 79 8.49 18.80 -19.77
C ALA A 79 7.46 17.66 -19.63
N PRO A 80 7.73 16.62 -18.81
CA PRO A 80 6.71 15.62 -18.49
C PRO A 80 5.44 16.35 -18.06
N PRO A 81 4.23 15.87 -18.44
CA PRO A 81 3.01 16.51 -17.96
C PRO A 81 3.12 16.67 -16.45
N ALA A 82 2.93 17.90 -15.98
CA ALA A 82 3.06 18.28 -14.58
C ALA A 82 2.48 17.17 -13.71
N ALA A 83 3.32 16.60 -12.84
CA ALA A 83 2.96 15.45 -12.02
C ALA A 83 1.64 15.76 -11.33
N LYS A 84 0.56 15.16 -11.83
CA LYS A 84 -0.79 15.37 -11.31
C LYS A 84 -0.74 14.99 -9.84
N ASP A 85 -1.22 15.86 -8.97
CA ASP A 85 -1.19 15.66 -7.52
C ASP A 85 -1.60 14.20 -7.18
N PRO A 86 -0.74 13.41 -6.52
CA PRO A 86 -1.04 12.02 -6.20
C PRO A 86 -2.08 11.89 -5.07
N VAL A 87 -2.30 12.93 -4.26
CA VAL A 87 -3.13 12.86 -3.05
C VAL A 87 -4.56 12.35 -3.31
N PRO A 88 -5.30 12.84 -4.34
CA PRO A 88 -6.64 12.34 -4.64
C PRO A 88 -6.66 10.86 -5.03
N ARG A 89 -5.59 10.36 -5.65
CA ARG A 89 -5.49 8.97 -6.08
C ARG A 89 -5.23 8.05 -4.90
N VAL A 90 -4.27 8.42 -4.05
CA VAL A 90 -3.96 7.66 -2.83
C VAL A 90 -5.18 7.58 -1.92
N ALA A 91 -5.98 8.65 -1.82
CA ALA A 91 -7.25 8.61 -1.09
C ALA A 91 -8.22 7.56 -1.67
N VAL A 92 -8.38 7.52 -3.00
CA VAL A 92 -9.23 6.50 -3.66
C VAL A 92 -8.67 5.09 -3.46
N GLU A 93 -7.36 4.90 -3.52
CA GLU A 93 -6.70 3.61 -3.27
C GLU A 93 -6.91 3.08 -1.85
N VAL A 94 -6.86 3.97 -0.86
CA VAL A 94 -7.12 3.63 0.54
C VAL A 94 -8.60 3.30 0.76
N LEU A 95 -9.50 4.14 0.23
CA LEU A 95 -10.95 3.91 0.33
C LEU A 95 -11.36 2.62 -0.39
N SER A 96 -10.87 2.39 -1.60
CA SER A 96 -11.16 1.20 -2.39
C SER A 96 -10.51 -0.05 -1.80
N GLY A 97 -9.31 0.06 -1.21
CA GLY A 97 -8.67 -1.01 -0.46
C GLY A 97 -9.45 -1.42 0.77
N THR A 98 -9.92 -0.44 1.54
CA THR A 98 -10.75 -0.68 2.72
C THR A 98 -12.09 -1.31 2.31
N ALA A 99 -12.76 -0.75 1.31
CA ALA A 99 -14.02 -1.29 0.80
C ALA A 99 -13.84 -2.71 0.26
N GLY A 100 -12.78 -2.96 -0.51
CA GLY A 100 -12.45 -4.29 -1.02
C GLY A 100 -12.17 -5.29 0.11
N GLY A 101 -11.45 -4.87 1.15
CA GLY A 101 -11.22 -5.66 2.35
C GLY A 101 -12.51 -6.02 3.09
N VAL A 102 -13.39 -5.04 3.32
CA VAL A 102 -14.69 -5.25 3.98
C VAL A 102 -15.56 -6.20 3.15
N VAL A 103 -15.74 -5.92 1.85
CA VAL A 103 -16.54 -6.77 0.96
C VAL A 103 -15.95 -8.18 0.89
N GLY A 104 -14.64 -8.31 0.73
CA GLY A 104 -13.96 -9.60 0.70
C GLY A 104 -14.15 -10.39 1.99
N ALA A 105 -13.93 -9.74 3.14
CA ALA A 105 -14.10 -10.33 4.46
C ALA A 105 -15.54 -10.76 4.72
N THR A 106 -16.52 -9.94 4.34
CA THR A 106 -17.94 -10.30 4.48
C THR A 106 -18.29 -11.49 3.58
N VAL A 107 -17.95 -11.45 2.29
CA VAL A 107 -18.29 -12.53 1.35
C VAL A 107 -17.65 -13.86 1.77
N LEU A 108 -16.34 -13.88 1.98
CA LEU A 108 -15.65 -15.12 2.35
C LEU A 108 -15.93 -15.55 3.79
N GLY A 109 -16.22 -14.61 4.70
CA GLY A 109 -16.69 -14.90 6.05
C GLY A 109 -18.07 -15.55 6.05
N SER A 110 -19.02 -15.03 5.26
CA SER A 110 -20.34 -15.65 5.08
C SER A 110 -20.23 -17.03 4.44
N VAL A 111 -19.37 -17.21 3.43
CA VAL A 111 -19.10 -18.53 2.85
C VAL A 111 -18.50 -19.47 3.89
N GLY A 112 -17.54 -19.00 4.69
CA GLY A 112 -16.95 -19.77 5.78
C GLY A 112 -17.98 -20.20 6.82
N TYR A 113 -18.88 -19.30 7.21
CA TYR A 113 -20.00 -19.60 8.11
C TYR A 113 -20.92 -20.69 7.53
N LEU A 114 -21.34 -20.55 6.27
CA LEU A 114 -22.20 -21.53 5.61
C LEU A 114 -21.53 -22.91 5.52
N LEU A 115 -20.25 -22.95 5.17
CA LEU A 115 -19.47 -24.18 5.15
C LEU A 115 -19.34 -24.81 6.54
N GLY A 116 -19.04 -24.03 7.57
CA GLY A 116 -18.98 -24.50 8.95
C GLY A 116 -20.32 -25.09 9.42
N SER A 117 -21.41 -24.38 9.12
CA SER A 117 -22.77 -24.81 9.50
C SER A 117 -23.19 -26.14 8.85
N ALA A 118 -22.65 -26.43 7.66
CA ALA A 118 -22.95 -27.65 6.92
C ALA A 118 -22.05 -28.85 7.30
N THR A 119 -20.91 -28.63 7.99
CA THR A 119 -19.86 -29.66 8.13
C THR A 119 -19.50 -30.02 9.56
N VAL A 120 -19.53 -29.06 10.50
CA VAL A 120 -18.97 -29.22 11.85
C VAL A 120 -19.94 -28.88 12.98
N GLY A 121 -21.01 -28.12 12.70
CA GLY A 121 -21.97 -27.69 13.73
C GLY A 121 -21.79 -26.21 14.09
N CYS A 122 -22.70 -25.66 14.93
CA CYS A 122 -22.74 -24.20 15.19
C CYS A 122 -21.57 -23.67 16.04
N ASP A 123 -20.88 -24.51 16.80
CA ASP A 123 -19.78 -24.08 17.66
C ASP A 123 -18.52 -23.75 16.85
N GLU A 124 -18.28 -24.45 15.74
CA GLU A 124 -17.13 -24.25 14.85
C GLU A 124 -17.44 -23.33 13.65
N CYS A 125 -18.72 -22.97 13.44
CA CYS A 125 -19.15 -21.99 12.43
C CYS A 125 -18.38 -20.67 12.54
N LEU A 126 -18.17 -20.20 13.77
CA LEU A 126 -17.50 -18.93 14.02
C LEU A 126 -16.03 -19.00 13.59
N VAL A 127 -15.35 -20.11 13.87
CA VAL A 127 -13.94 -20.30 13.48
C VAL A 127 -13.80 -20.28 11.96
N MET A 128 -14.68 -21.01 11.26
CA MET A 128 -14.69 -21.03 9.79
C MET A 128 -15.07 -19.68 9.20
N ALA A 129 -16.00 -18.95 9.82
CA ALA A 129 -16.37 -17.59 9.42
C ALA A 129 -15.21 -16.60 9.61
N VAL A 130 -14.49 -16.67 10.74
CA VAL A 130 -13.33 -15.80 11.02
C VAL A 130 -12.19 -16.12 10.05
N ALA A 131 -11.89 -17.39 9.81
CA ALA A 131 -10.88 -17.81 8.85
C ALA A 131 -11.23 -17.34 7.42
N GLY A 132 -12.50 -17.50 7.02
CA GLY A 132 -13.02 -16.99 5.76
C GLY A 132 -12.91 -15.47 5.66
N ALA A 133 -13.29 -14.74 6.71
CA ALA A 133 -13.20 -13.28 6.75
C ALA A 133 -11.74 -12.79 6.67
N ALA A 134 -10.81 -13.45 7.37
CA ALA A 134 -9.39 -13.15 7.29
C ALA A 134 -8.84 -13.39 5.87
N ALA A 135 -9.16 -14.53 5.25
CA ALA A 135 -8.79 -14.81 3.86
C ALA A 135 -9.39 -13.77 2.90
N GLY A 136 -10.64 -13.37 3.15
CA GLY A 136 -11.33 -12.34 2.41
C GLY A 136 -10.70 -10.96 2.52
N GLY A 137 -10.23 -10.56 3.72
CA GLY A 137 -9.47 -9.33 3.90
C GLY A 137 -8.12 -9.37 3.19
N ILE A 138 -7.39 -10.49 3.32
CA ILE A 138 -6.08 -10.72 2.68
C ILE A 138 -6.14 -10.58 1.16
N ILE A 139 -7.23 -11.05 0.54
CA ILE A 139 -7.42 -10.97 -0.92
C ILE A 139 -8.08 -9.63 -1.30
N GLY A 140 -9.11 -9.23 -0.58
CA GLY A 140 -9.97 -8.09 -0.89
C GLY A 140 -9.24 -6.76 -0.83
N ILE A 141 -8.36 -6.57 0.16
CA ILE A 141 -7.60 -5.32 0.33
C ILE A 141 -6.73 -5.02 -0.90
N PRO A 142 -5.77 -5.88 -1.31
CA PRO A 142 -4.92 -5.58 -2.44
C PRO A 142 -5.68 -5.50 -3.77
N VAL A 143 -6.76 -6.29 -3.94
CA VAL A 143 -7.61 -6.20 -5.14
C VAL A 143 -8.34 -4.85 -5.19
N GLY A 144 -8.94 -4.43 -4.08
CA GLY A 144 -9.63 -3.15 -3.95
C GLY A 144 -8.70 -1.97 -4.19
N THR A 145 -7.54 -1.95 -3.54
CA THR A 145 -6.51 -0.90 -3.73
C THR A 145 -6.04 -0.85 -5.18
N TYR A 146 -5.70 -2.01 -5.77
CA TYR A 146 -5.25 -2.08 -7.15
C TYR A 146 -6.31 -1.54 -8.13
N ALA A 147 -7.57 -1.95 -7.95
CA ALA A 147 -8.68 -1.51 -8.79
C ALA A 147 -8.85 0.01 -8.68
N GLY A 148 -8.90 0.58 -7.48
CA GLY A 148 -9.04 2.02 -7.26
C GLY A 148 -7.89 2.82 -7.88
N GLY A 149 -6.65 2.40 -7.65
CA GLY A 149 -5.48 3.03 -8.25
C GLY A 149 -5.51 2.98 -9.78
N ARG A 150 -5.97 1.86 -10.36
CA ARG A 150 -6.16 1.73 -11.81
C ARG A 150 -7.26 2.62 -12.37
N PHE A 151 -8.40 2.75 -11.69
CA PHE A 151 -9.49 3.64 -12.10
C PHE A 151 -9.05 5.11 -12.15
N MET A 152 -8.10 5.50 -11.29
CA MET A 152 -7.50 6.84 -11.27
C MET A 152 -6.33 6.99 -12.26
N GLY A 153 -6.14 6.05 -13.20
CA GLY A 153 -5.09 6.10 -14.21
C GLY A 153 -3.71 5.71 -13.67
N GLY A 154 -3.64 4.95 -12.59
CA GLY A 154 -2.40 4.41 -12.02
C GLY A 154 -1.83 3.27 -12.84
N ARG A 155 -0.50 3.23 -12.94
CA ARG A 155 0.24 2.18 -13.64
C ARG A 155 0.90 1.19 -12.67
N GLY A 156 0.51 1.21 -11.40
CA GLY A 156 0.98 0.27 -10.40
C GLY A 156 0.67 -1.19 -10.77
N ARG A 157 1.45 -2.12 -10.22
CA ARG A 157 1.40 -3.56 -10.51
C ARG A 157 0.75 -4.31 -9.34
N VAL A 158 -0.19 -5.21 -9.66
CA VAL A 158 -0.89 -6.05 -8.67
C VAL A 158 0.08 -6.76 -7.71
N GLY A 159 1.18 -7.32 -8.24
CA GLY A 159 2.14 -8.05 -7.41
C GLY A 159 2.83 -7.19 -6.34
N ALA A 160 3.11 -5.92 -6.66
CA ALA A 160 3.70 -4.98 -5.69
C ALA A 160 2.66 -4.56 -4.65
N THR A 161 1.40 -4.35 -5.04
CA THR A 161 0.28 -4.10 -4.14
C THR A 161 0.06 -5.26 -3.16
N VAL A 162 0.07 -6.50 -3.66
CA VAL A 162 -0.05 -7.70 -2.81
C VAL A 162 1.12 -7.81 -1.84
N ALA A 163 2.36 -7.64 -2.32
CA ALA A 163 3.55 -7.68 -1.47
C ALA A 163 3.50 -6.62 -0.37
N GLY A 164 3.15 -5.37 -0.72
CA GLY A 164 2.97 -4.30 0.24
C GLY A 164 1.86 -4.59 1.26
N SER A 165 0.74 -5.17 0.83
CA SER A 165 -0.34 -5.58 1.73
C SER A 165 0.11 -6.66 2.72
N MET A 166 0.89 -7.65 2.26
CA MET A 166 1.44 -8.70 3.13
C MET A 166 2.39 -8.13 4.18
N VAL A 167 3.22 -7.14 3.82
CA VAL A 167 4.06 -6.40 4.79
C VAL A 167 3.18 -5.67 5.81
N GLY A 168 2.10 -5.03 5.37
CA GLY A 168 1.15 -4.37 6.27
C GLY A 168 0.42 -5.34 7.21
N TRP A 169 0.06 -6.54 6.75
CA TRP A 169 -0.46 -7.62 7.60
C TRP A 169 0.58 -8.07 8.64
N GLY A 170 1.83 -8.28 8.22
CA GLY A 170 2.92 -8.59 9.15
C GLY A 170 3.11 -7.50 10.21
N ALA A 171 3.06 -6.23 9.82
CA ALA A 171 3.12 -5.09 10.74
C ALA A 171 1.92 -5.05 11.69
N THR A 172 0.73 -5.40 11.22
CA THR A 172 -0.50 -5.50 12.05
C THR A 172 -0.32 -6.56 13.13
N PHE A 173 0.11 -7.77 12.76
CA PHE A 173 0.32 -8.85 13.74
C PHE A 173 1.43 -8.53 14.74
N LEU A 174 2.53 -7.92 14.28
CA LEU A 174 3.60 -7.48 15.16
C LEU A 174 3.09 -6.41 16.15
N ALA A 175 2.37 -5.40 15.66
CA ALA A 175 1.82 -4.33 16.48
C ALA A 175 0.81 -4.87 17.50
N LEU A 176 -0.10 -5.76 17.09
CA LEU A 176 -1.05 -6.41 18.00
C LEU A 176 -0.31 -7.21 19.10
N THR A 177 0.77 -7.91 18.75
CA THR A 177 1.56 -8.66 19.72
C THR A 177 2.23 -7.73 20.74
N LEU A 178 2.86 -6.66 20.26
CA LEU A 178 3.55 -5.69 21.13
C LEU A 178 2.55 -4.99 22.06
N VAL A 179 1.44 -4.52 21.50
CA VAL A 179 0.44 -3.73 22.21
C VAL A 179 -0.32 -4.56 23.27
N ASN A 180 -0.54 -5.85 23.04
CA ASN A 180 -1.23 -6.73 24.01
C ASN A 180 -0.27 -7.53 24.92
N SER A 181 1.05 -7.41 24.74
CA SER A 181 2.05 -8.10 25.58
C SER A 181 2.32 -7.43 26.94
N GLY A 182 1.86 -6.18 27.13
CA GLY A 182 2.14 -5.36 28.32
C GLY A 182 1.26 -5.61 29.55
N GLY A 183 0.40 -6.64 29.55
CA GLY A 183 -0.50 -6.98 30.67
C GLY A 183 -1.72 -6.07 30.83
N THR A 184 -1.72 -4.88 30.23
CA THR A 184 -2.90 -4.03 30.04
C THR A 184 -3.49 -4.27 28.66
N GLU A 185 -4.76 -4.69 28.60
CA GLU A 185 -5.47 -4.77 27.32
C GLU A 185 -5.52 -3.40 26.67
N ALA A 186 -5.10 -3.35 25.41
CA ALA A 186 -5.16 -2.11 24.67
C ALA A 186 -6.61 -1.76 24.31
N PRO A 187 -6.93 -0.46 24.14
CA PRO A 187 -8.24 -0.05 23.72
C PRO A 187 -8.67 -0.78 22.44
N PRO A 188 -9.89 -1.34 22.36
CA PRO A 188 -10.38 -2.03 21.17
C PRO A 188 -10.28 -1.17 19.90
N ALA A 189 -10.43 0.15 20.04
CA ALA A 189 -10.26 1.12 18.96
C ALA A 189 -8.83 1.12 18.40
N LEU A 190 -7.80 0.96 19.23
CA LEU A 190 -6.41 0.88 18.79
C LEU A 190 -6.17 -0.42 18.01
N ASN A 191 -6.65 -1.55 18.53
CA ASN A 191 -6.56 -2.84 17.85
C ASN A 191 -7.28 -2.80 16.49
N ALA A 192 -8.46 -2.17 16.41
CA ALA A 192 -9.18 -1.96 15.17
C ALA A 192 -8.42 -1.04 14.19
N ALA A 193 -7.81 0.04 14.69
CA ALA A 193 -7.05 0.98 13.87
C ALA A 193 -5.83 0.32 13.20
N LEU A 194 -5.20 -0.67 13.83
CA LEU A 194 -4.06 -1.39 13.25
C LEU A 194 -4.41 -2.12 11.94
N PHE A 195 -5.67 -2.47 11.70
CA PHE A 195 -6.12 -3.08 10.44
C PHE A 195 -6.10 -2.12 9.24
N ILE A 196 -5.73 -0.85 9.42
CA ILE A 196 -5.44 0.04 8.29
C ILE A 196 -4.08 -0.24 7.65
N LEU A 197 -3.13 -0.83 8.40
CA LEU A 197 -1.76 -1.05 7.93
C LEU A 197 -1.67 -1.91 6.66
N PRO A 198 -2.46 -2.99 6.46
CA PRO A 198 -2.49 -3.73 5.20
C PRO A 198 -2.95 -2.88 4.01
N VAL A 199 -3.84 -1.90 4.23
CA VAL A 199 -4.31 -0.97 3.19
C VAL A 199 -3.23 0.06 2.85
N VAL A 200 -2.56 0.61 3.86
CA VAL A 200 -1.42 1.52 3.68
C VAL A 200 -0.28 0.82 2.95
N GLY A 201 0.05 -0.40 3.37
CA GLY A 201 1.06 -1.23 2.71
C GLY A 201 0.70 -1.53 1.26
N ALA A 202 -0.55 -1.88 0.97
CA ALA A 202 -1.03 -2.11 -0.39
C ALA A 202 -0.86 -0.86 -1.28
N SER A 203 -1.25 0.30 -0.76
CA SER A 203 -1.19 1.59 -1.46
C SER A 203 0.27 1.99 -1.73
N ALA A 204 1.14 1.86 -0.72
CA ALA A 204 2.58 2.09 -0.90
C ALA A 204 3.19 1.16 -1.96
N GLY A 205 2.84 -0.12 -1.95
CA GLY A 205 3.27 -1.08 -2.97
C GLY A 205 2.80 -0.70 -4.38
N PHE A 206 1.54 -0.26 -4.51
CA PHE A 206 1.00 0.24 -5.77
C PHE A 206 1.78 1.46 -6.26
N GLU A 207 1.94 2.49 -5.43
CA GLU A 207 2.58 3.74 -5.81
C GLU A 207 4.08 3.60 -6.11
N LEU A 208 4.81 2.80 -5.34
CA LEU A 208 6.21 2.50 -5.64
C LEU A 208 6.37 1.86 -7.03
N SER A 209 5.45 0.95 -7.39
CA SER A 209 5.47 0.32 -8.71
C SER A 209 4.97 1.25 -9.82
N ASN A 210 4.06 2.17 -9.51
CA ASN A 210 3.59 3.23 -10.41
C ASN A 210 4.73 4.21 -10.75
N ALA A 211 5.46 4.69 -9.75
CA ALA A 211 6.62 5.56 -9.93
C ALA A 211 7.72 4.88 -10.77
N ASN A 212 7.98 3.59 -10.55
CA ASN A 212 8.92 2.83 -11.37
C ASN A 212 8.47 2.69 -12.82
N ALA A 213 7.17 2.47 -13.07
CA ALA A 213 6.63 2.43 -14.44
C ALA A 213 6.81 3.77 -15.16
N LEU A 214 6.49 4.88 -14.50
CA LEU A 214 6.67 6.22 -15.05
C LEU A 214 8.14 6.55 -15.36
N ARG A 215 9.07 6.13 -14.49
CA ARG A 215 10.51 6.29 -14.74
C ARG A 215 10.98 5.49 -15.95
N GLN A 216 10.50 4.26 -16.13
CA GLN A 216 10.84 3.44 -17.28
C GLN A 216 10.30 4.05 -18.59
N GLU A 217 9.10 4.60 -18.57
CA GLU A 217 8.52 5.30 -19.74
C GLU A 217 9.30 6.56 -20.10
N ALA A 218 9.67 7.36 -19.10
CA ALA A 218 10.52 8.52 -19.32
C ALA A 218 11.88 8.12 -19.91
N ALA A 219 12.48 7.02 -19.42
CA ALA A 219 13.72 6.50 -19.96
C ALA A 219 13.59 5.99 -21.40
N MET A 220 12.46 5.36 -21.76
CA MET A 220 12.19 4.93 -23.14
C MET A 220 11.96 6.12 -24.09
N GLN A 221 11.35 7.20 -23.61
CA GLN A 221 11.15 8.42 -24.40
C GLN A 221 12.42 9.26 -24.55
N ALA A 222 13.29 9.24 -23.55
CA ALA A 222 14.60 9.91 -23.58
C ALA A 222 15.69 9.07 -24.26
N ALA A 223 15.38 7.81 -24.65
CA ALA A 223 16.31 6.99 -25.40
C ALA A 223 16.65 7.70 -26.73
N PRO A 224 17.95 7.85 -27.06
CA PRO A 224 18.36 8.42 -28.34
C PRO A 224 17.64 7.70 -29.46
N ALA A 225 17.09 8.46 -30.41
CA ALA A 225 16.51 7.88 -31.62
C ALA A 225 17.53 6.89 -32.19
N PRO A 226 17.13 5.64 -32.48
CA PRO A 226 18.07 4.66 -32.99
C PRO A 226 18.72 5.26 -34.24
N THR A 227 20.06 5.39 -34.20
CA THR A 227 20.86 5.90 -35.32
C THR A 227 20.60 5.11 -36.59
N VAL A 228 20.19 3.85 -36.44
CA VAL A 228 19.75 3.00 -37.53
C VAL A 228 18.24 2.78 -37.45
N ARG A 229 17.50 3.38 -38.39
CA ARG A 229 16.05 3.22 -38.50
C ARG A 229 15.74 2.22 -39.61
N LEU A 230 15.41 0.98 -39.27
CA LEU A 230 14.95 -0.03 -40.21
C LEU A 230 13.42 -0.04 -40.26
N MET A 231 12.83 0.12 -41.44
CA MET A 231 11.42 -0.09 -41.72
C MET A 231 11.24 -1.37 -42.54
N PRO A 232 10.32 -2.27 -42.14
CA PRO A 232 9.92 -3.39 -42.97
C PRO A 232 9.19 -2.86 -44.20
N VAL A 233 9.60 -3.32 -45.38
CA VAL A 233 8.99 -2.95 -46.66
C VAL A 233 8.56 -4.23 -47.36
N ALA A 234 7.28 -4.31 -47.71
CA ALA A 234 6.76 -5.31 -48.63
C ALA A 234 6.69 -4.67 -50.03
N THR A 235 7.33 -5.28 -51.01
CA THR A 235 7.26 -4.84 -52.42
C THR A 235 6.76 -5.98 -53.30
N TYR A 236 6.27 -5.64 -54.48
CA TYR A 236 5.87 -6.60 -55.48
C TYR A 236 6.68 -6.35 -56.74
N SER A 237 7.41 -7.37 -57.20
CA SER A 237 8.17 -7.31 -58.45
C SER A 237 7.56 -8.24 -59.50
N SER A 238 8.04 -8.17 -60.74
CA SER A 238 7.69 -9.12 -61.80
C SER A 238 8.07 -10.57 -61.48
N LYS A 239 8.90 -10.78 -60.44
CA LYS A 239 9.28 -12.11 -59.91
C LYS A 239 8.48 -12.53 -58.68
N GLY A 240 7.52 -11.72 -58.22
CA GLY A 240 6.65 -12.01 -57.09
C GLY A 240 6.79 -11.05 -55.89
N PRO A 241 6.10 -11.35 -54.77
CA PRO A 241 6.17 -10.55 -53.55
C PRO A 241 7.52 -10.72 -52.84
N HIS A 242 8.09 -9.61 -52.38
CA HIS A 242 9.33 -9.59 -51.60
C HIS A 242 9.12 -8.83 -50.29
N LEU A 243 9.69 -9.36 -49.21
CA LEU A 243 9.80 -8.68 -47.92
C LEU A 243 11.26 -8.30 -47.71
N GLY A 244 11.50 -7.02 -47.45
CA GLY A 244 12.82 -6.48 -47.18
C GLY A 244 12.81 -5.53 -45.99
N LEU A 245 14.00 -5.11 -45.59
CA LEU A 245 14.20 -4.05 -44.62
C LEU A 245 14.86 -2.88 -45.35
N MET A 246 14.29 -1.69 -45.22
CA MET A 246 14.85 -0.46 -45.74
C MET A 246 15.21 0.42 -44.55
N GLY A 247 16.41 1.00 -44.52
CA GLY A 247 16.76 1.86 -43.39
C GLY A 247 17.69 3.00 -43.72
N SER A 248 17.75 3.95 -42.80
CA SER A 248 18.67 5.07 -42.78
C SER A 248 19.65 4.92 -41.63
N PHE A 249 20.91 5.28 -41.86
CA PHE A 249 22.02 5.30 -40.90
C PHE A 249 22.43 6.73 -40.59
#